data_AF-A0A832YMY2-F1
#
_entry.id   AF-A0A832YMY2-F1
#
_cell.length_a   1.000
_cell.length_b   1.000
_cell.length_c   1.000
_cell.angle_alpha   90.00
_cell.angle_beta   90.00
_cell.angle_gamma   90.00
#
_symmetry.space_group_name_H-M   'P 1'
#
loop_
_entity.id
_entity.type
_entity.pdbx_description
1 polymer ?
#
loop_
_entity_poly.entity_id
_entity_poly.type
_entity_poly.pdbx_seq_one_letter_code
_entity_poly.pdbx_strand_id
1 'polypeptide(L)'
;MPTDIADTAQPLPNPYIPGSEENLGAIEKLNNILDSRESTRIYWGRLSWWGPMRILRQSFGILIFLAAFVGIVAPILTPTSLWQVLALWLPLLFLALGPSQMGAEAAMKAAEARFELSARQGNDHRATPGSDRIIESLRDSRRNGWLQITLGLFAIGMMTFSIFNEKASISWNMALLIAMVIGLGMSVHTRMTMDDVLNHADALPFLALYAPTHHPTGITPAISSLIRAHLDPVLAGEWDTWSRRVCETANPEMSKDEVLERLILLLYLQESGALPEEKMQSELGEFLDQTCLNDLRQHHLFNRGTLLRMIAHAKAWQPGLFRVLARLQGDLLDHAQVIADEGWRLDVEFENVCFDGQGHLFIALNNQRPQPQRVSIEVHVPG
;
A
#
# COMPACT_ATOMS: atom_id res chain seq x y z
N MET A 1 -27.12 64.16 36.09
CA MET A 1 -26.91 63.70 34.70
C MET A 1 -26.09 62.44 34.77
N PRO A 2 -26.65 61.26 34.48
CA PRO A 2 -25.88 60.02 34.40
C PRO A 2 -25.28 59.91 33.00
N THR A 3 -23.98 59.62 32.93
CA THR A 3 -23.25 59.28 31.72
C THR A 3 -23.42 57.80 31.45
N ASP A 4 -24.06 57.45 30.34
CA ASP A 4 -24.11 56.08 29.81
C ASP A 4 -22.69 55.61 29.47
N ILE A 5 -22.22 54.60 30.19
CA ILE A 5 -21.02 53.85 29.82
C ILE A 5 -21.49 52.77 28.85
N ALA A 6 -21.20 52.96 27.57
CA ALA A 6 -21.45 51.97 26.55
C ALA A 6 -20.58 50.72 26.84
N ASP A 7 -21.27 49.62 27.15
CA ASP A 7 -20.70 48.29 27.30
C ASP A 7 -20.12 47.86 25.94
N THR A 8 -18.80 47.97 25.78
CA THR A 8 -18.06 47.52 24.59
C THR A 8 -17.60 46.09 24.79
N ALA A 9 -18.54 45.20 25.10
CA ALA A 9 -18.31 43.78 24.94
C ALA A 9 -18.26 43.47 23.43
N GLN A 10 -17.05 43.26 22.88
CA GLN A 10 -16.92 42.65 21.56
C GLN A 10 -17.69 41.33 21.59
N PRO A 11 -18.63 41.09 20.67
CA PRO A 11 -19.32 39.81 20.60
C PRO A 11 -18.26 38.72 20.45
N LEU A 12 -18.31 37.71 21.31
CA LEU A 12 -17.46 36.52 21.20
C LEU A 12 -17.53 36.02 19.75
N PRO A 13 -16.41 35.61 19.14
CA PRO A 13 -16.41 35.09 17.78
C PRO A 13 -17.46 33.99 17.68
N ASN A 14 -18.46 34.19 16.82
CA ASN A 14 -19.47 33.17 16.58
C ASN A 14 -18.76 31.94 15.98
N PRO A 15 -18.74 30.77 16.66
CA PRO A 15 -18.05 29.58 16.15
C PRO A 15 -18.70 29.02 14.88
N TYR A 16 -19.90 29.51 14.53
CA TYR A 16 -20.61 29.13 13.31
C TYR A 16 -20.49 30.25 12.28
N ILE A 17 -19.48 30.13 11.42
CA ILE A 17 -19.36 30.94 10.20
C ILE A 17 -20.59 30.63 9.32
N PRO A 18 -21.31 31.64 8.79
CA PRO A 18 -22.31 31.41 7.74
C PRO A 18 -21.62 30.79 6.52
N GLY A 19 -21.95 29.53 6.21
CA GLY A 19 -21.25 28.67 5.25
C GLY A 19 -20.78 27.32 5.83
N SER A 20 -20.85 27.13 7.14
CA SER A 20 -20.55 25.85 7.81
C SER A 20 -21.50 24.72 7.41
N GLU A 21 -22.80 24.99 7.28
CA GLU A 21 -23.79 24.02 6.79
C GLU A 21 -23.56 23.64 5.32
N GLU A 22 -23.17 24.60 4.49
CA GLU A 22 -22.82 24.37 3.08
C GLU A 22 -21.55 23.48 2.97
N ASN A 23 -20.57 23.71 3.85
CA ASN A 23 -19.38 22.87 3.91
C ASN A 23 -19.68 21.45 4.44
N LEU A 24 -20.54 21.31 5.45
CA LEU A 24 -21.01 20.01 5.95
C LEU A 24 -21.71 19.19 4.86
N GLY A 25 -22.67 19.79 4.15
CA GLY A 25 -23.35 19.14 3.03
C GLY A 25 -22.40 18.80 1.87
N ALA A 26 -21.37 19.62 1.64
CA ALA A 26 -20.34 19.33 0.66
C ALA A 26 -19.43 18.16 1.06
N ILE A 27 -19.04 18.06 2.34
CA ILE A 27 -18.25 16.95 2.87
C ILE A 27 -19.04 15.64 2.77
N GLU A 28 -20.32 15.64 3.15
CA GLU A 28 -21.19 14.47 3.04
C GLU A 28 -21.33 14.00 1.58
N LYS A 29 -21.50 14.94 0.65
CA LYS A 29 -21.52 14.64 -0.78
C LYS A 29 -20.19 14.03 -1.26
N LEU A 30 -19.06 14.55 -0.80
CA LEU A 30 -17.74 14.01 -1.13
C LEU A 30 -17.51 12.61 -0.57
N ASN A 31 -17.98 12.33 0.65
CA ASN A 31 -17.96 10.98 1.22
C ASN A 31 -18.74 10.00 0.34
N ASN A 32 -19.97 10.35 -0.05
CA ASN A 32 -20.77 9.50 -0.95
C ASN A 32 -20.09 9.27 -2.31
N ILE A 33 -19.44 10.30 -2.85
CA ILE A 33 -18.63 10.17 -4.08
C ILE A 33 -17.46 9.21 -3.84
N LEU A 34 -16.71 9.40 -2.75
CA LEU A 34 -15.58 8.57 -2.39
C LEU A 34 -15.98 7.10 -2.26
N ASP A 35 -17.05 6.79 -1.53
CA ASP A 35 -17.56 5.42 -1.35
C ASP A 35 -17.94 4.78 -2.70
N SER A 36 -18.57 5.55 -3.58
CA SER A 36 -18.89 5.10 -4.95
C SER A 36 -17.62 4.83 -5.78
N ARG A 37 -16.61 5.70 -5.69
CA ARG A 37 -15.33 5.52 -6.41
C ARG A 37 -14.57 4.32 -5.86
N GLU A 38 -14.57 4.14 -4.54
CA GLU A 38 -13.85 3.08 -3.87
C GLU A 38 -14.48 1.71 -4.13
N SER A 39 -15.81 1.61 -4.06
CA SER A 39 -16.52 0.38 -4.44
C SER A 39 -16.28 0.01 -5.90
N THR A 40 -16.24 1.00 -6.80
CA THR A 40 -15.90 0.80 -8.21
C THR A 40 -14.45 0.31 -8.38
N ARG A 41 -13.49 0.92 -7.67
CA ARG A 41 -12.08 0.51 -7.67
C ARG A 41 -11.93 -0.94 -7.22
N ILE A 42 -12.50 -1.28 -6.06
CA ILE A 42 -12.44 -2.63 -5.49
C ILE A 42 -13.11 -3.65 -6.41
N TYR A 43 -14.26 -3.32 -6.99
CA TYR A 43 -14.96 -4.21 -7.93
C TYR A 43 -14.09 -4.56 -9.14
N TRP A 44 -13.57 -3.55 -9.85
CA TRP A 44 -12.73 -3.78 -11.03
C TRP A 44 -11.38 -4.39 -10.68
N GLY A 45 -10.78 -4.01 -9.55
CA GLY A 45 -9.56 -4.62 -9.02
C GLY A 45 -9.75 -6.10 -8.74
N ARG A 46 -10.79 -6.48 -7.99
CA ARG A 46 -11.10 -7.89 -7.70
C ARG A 46 -11.43 -8.70 -8.95
N LEU A 47 -12.21 -8.13 -9.88
CA LEU A 47 -12.50 -8.78 -11.15
C LEU A 47 -11.22 -9.04 -11.96
N SER A 48 -10.30 -8.08 -11.98
CA SER A 48 -9.00 -8.21 -12.67
C SER A 48 -8.07 -9.20 -11.99
N TRP A 49 -8.13 -9.31 -10.66
CA TRP A 49 -7.32 -10.25 -9.87
C TRP A 49 -7.91 -11.66 -9.80
N TRP A 50 -9.16 -11.83 -10.24
CA TRP A 50 -9.81 -13.14 -10.29
C TRP A 50 -8.99 -14.12 -11.15
N GLY A 51 -8.78 -15.35 -10.67
CA GLY A 51 -7.85 -16.32 -11.25
C GLY A 51 -7.94 -16.48 -12.77
N PRO A 52 -9.14 -16.75 -13.34
CA PRO A 52 -9.34 -16.82 -14.78
C PRO A 52 -8.99 -15.53 -15.52
N MET A 53 -9.36 -14.37 -14.97
CA MET A 53 -9.06 -13.07 -15.59
C MET A 53 -7.55 -12.78 -15.60
N ARG A 54 -6.88 -13.12 -14.51
CA ARG A 54 -5.43 -13.00 -14.38
C ARG A 54 -4.70 -13.88 -15.41
N ILE A 55 -5.12 -15.14 -15.55
CA ILE A 55 -4.58 -16.07 -16.55
C ILE A 55 -4.84 -15.53 -17.96
N LEU A 56 -6.05 -15.07 -18.24
CA LEU A 56 -6.43 -14.51 -19.54
C LEU A 56 -5.54 -13.31 -19.90
N ARG A 57 -5.39 -12.35 -18.99
CA ARG A 57 -4.52 -11.18 -19.18
C ARG A 57 -3.07 -11.58 -19.48
N GLN A 58 -2.49 -12.48 -18.70
CA GLN A 58 -1.11 -12.93 -18.88
C GLN A 58 -0.90 -13.74 -20.17
N SER A 59 -1.93 -14.46 -20.60
CA SER A 59 -1.88 -15.35 -21.77
C SER A 59 -2.22 -14.62 -23.06
N PHE A 60 -2.92 -13.48 -23.02
CA PHE A 60 -3.38 -12.76 -24.21
C PHE A 60 -2.25 -12.46 -25.22
N GLY A 61 -1.12 -11.94 -24.75
CA GLY A 61 0.05 -11.70 -25.61
C GLY A 61 0.63 -12.99 -26.22
N ILE A 62 0.64 -14.08 -25.46
CA ILE A 62 1.07 -15.41 -25.94
C ILE A 62 0.10 -15.93 -27.00
N LEU A 63 -1.20 -15.73 -26.83
CA LEU A 63 -2.21 -16.13 -27.81
C LEU A 63 -2.01 -15.39 -29.15
N ILE A 64 -1.76 -14.08 -29.11
CA ILE A 64 -1.41 -13.30 -30.32
C ILE A 64 -0.16 -13.88 -30.97
N PHE A 65 0.90 -14.11 -30.18
CA PHE A 65 2.15 -14.69 -30.68
C PHE A 65 1.93 -16.04 -31.37
N LEU A 66 1.19 -16.96 -30.73
CA LEU A 66 0.92 -18.29 -31.29
C LEU A 66 0.07 -18.22 -32.55
N ALA A 67 -0.96 -17.37 -32.56
CA ALA A 67 -1.82 -17.21 -33.73
C ALA A 67 -1.07 -16.66 -34.94
N ALA A 68 -0.20 -15.66 -34.73
CA ALA A 68 0.63 -15.11 -35.79
C ALA A 68 1.72 -16.10 -36.23
N PHE A 69 2.31 -16.86 -35.31
CA PHE A 69 3.26 -17.94 -35.63
C PHE A 69 2.64 -19.03 -36.50
N VAL A 70 1.45 -19.52 -36.12
CA VAL A 70 0.69 -20.49 -36.93
C VAL A 70 0.40 -19.91 -38.31
N GLY A 71 0.14 -18.60 -38.42
CA GLY A 71 -0.09 -17.98 -39.71
C GLY A 71 1.12 -17.88 -40.63
N ILE A 72 2.33 -17.94 -40.10
CA ILE A 72 3.57 -18.04 -40.87
C ILE A 72 3.84 -19.51 -41.26
N VAL A 73 3.76 -20.43 -40.29
CA VAL A 73 4.13 -21.85 -40.50
C VAL A 73 3.08 -22.62 -41.30
N ALA A 74 1.80 -22.35 -41.08
CA ALA A 74 0.69 -23.02 -41.73
C ALA A 74 -0.34 -21.99 -42.24
N PRO A 75 -0.03 -21.25 -43.34
CA PRO A 75 -0.93 -20.22 -43.89
C PRO A 75 -2.31 -20.73 -44.31
N ILE A 76 -2.47 -22.05 -44.51
CA ILE A 76 -3.77 -22.64 -44.84
C ILE A 76 -4.76 -22.58 -43.67
N LEU A 77 -4.26 -22.54 -42.42
CA LEU A 77 -5.05 -22.49 -41.20
C LEU A 77 -5.46 -21.06 -40.81
N THR A 78 -4.98 -20.03 -41.52
CA THR A 78 -5.31 -18.66 -41.18
C THR A 78 -6.71 -18.25 -41.61
N PRO A 79 -7.37 -17.36 -40.84
CA PRO A 79 -8.64 -16.77 -41.20
C PRO A 79 -8.61 -16.21 -42.62
N THR A 80 -9.70 -16.42 -43.37
CA THR A 80 -9.84 -15.95 -44.75
C THR A 80 -10.51 -14.59 -44.84
N SER A 81 -11.15 -14.14 -43.76
CA SER A 81 -11.86 -12.86 -43.70
C SER A 81 -11.38 -12.01 -42.54
N LEU A 82 -11.32 -10.69 -42.76
CA LEU A 82 -10.95 -9.73 -41.71
C LEU A 82 -11.91 -9.79 -40.51
N TRP A 83 -13.19 -10.08 -40.75
CA TRP A 83 -14.20 -10.18 -39.71
C TRP A 83 -13.94 -11.32 -38.74
N GLN A 84 -13.37 -12.44 -39.19
CA GLN A 84 -12.98 -13.53 -38.29
C GLN A 84 -11.87 -13.10 -37.32
N VAL A 85 -10.92 -12.28 -37.77
CA VAL A 85 -9.87 -11.73 -36.90
C VAL A 85 -10.48 -10.72 -35.93
N LEU A 86 -11.22 -9.73 -36.42
CA LEU A 86 -11.76 -8.68 -35.57
C LEU A 86 -12.78 -9.21 -34.55
N ALA A 87 -13.69 -10.09 -34.96
CA ALA A 87 -14.73 -10.65 -34.09
C ALA A 87 -14.15 -11.56 -33.00
N LEU A 88 -13.01 -12.19 -33.23
CA LEU A 88 -12.33 -12.99 -32.21
C LEU A 88 -11.48 -12.12 -31.29
N TRP A 89 -10.60 -11.29 -31.87
CA TRP A 89 -9.53 -10.65 -31.11
C TRP A 89 -9.93 -9.35 -30.43
N LEU A 90 -10.85 -8.55 -30.99
CA LEU A 90 -11.28 -7.32 -30.31
C LEU A 90 -12.03 -7.61 -29.00
N PRO A 91 -13.04 -8.49 -28.95
CA PRO A 91 -13.68 -8.84 -27.69
C PRO A 91 -12.70 -9.44 -26.68
N LEU A 92 -11.78 -10.29 -27.15
CA LEU A 92 -10.76 -10.90 -26.30
C LEU A 92 -9.80 -9.86 -25.70
N LEU A 93 -9.40 -8.84 -26.47
CA LEU A 93 -8.59 -7.71 -25.99
C LEU A 93 -9.32 -6.95 -24.88
N PHE A 94 -10.58 -6.58 -25.11
CA PHE A 94 -11.38 -5.86 -24.12
C PHE A 94 -11.61 -6.67 -22.87
N LEU A 95 -11.87 -7.98 -23.01
CA LEU A 95 -12.05 -8.87 -21.89
C LEU A 95 -10.75 -9.03 -21.08
N ALA A 96 -9.61 -9.20 -21.76
CA ALA A 96 -8.32 -9.45 -21.11
C ALA A 96 -7.72 -8.21 -20.41
N LEU A 97 -7.86 -7.03 -21.02
CA LEU A 97 -7.18 -5.80 -20.54
C LEU A 97 -8.14 -4.77 -19.94
N GLY A 98 -9.40 -4.76 -20.39
CA GLY A 98 -10.41 -3.76 -20.01
C GLY A 98 -10.66 -3.69 -18.49
N PRO A 99 -10.90 -4.80 -17.78
CA PRO A 99 -11.11 -4.77 -16.35
C PRO A 99 -9.97 -4.09 -15.59
N SER A 100 -8.72 -4.37 -15.96
CA SER A 100 -7.56 -3.79 -15.28
C SER A 100 -7.38 -2.31 -15.59
N GLN A 101 -7.72 -1.88 -16.82
CA GLN A 101 -7.73 -0.46 -17.16
C GLN A 101 -8.81 0.29 -16.36
N MET A 102 -10.00 -0.29 -16.25
CA MET A 102 -11.08 0.30 -15.43
C MET A 102 -10.69 0.35 -13.95
N GLY A 103 -9.98 -0.66 -13.45
CA GLY A 103 -9.39 -0.65 -12.12
C GLY A 103 -8.41 0.50 -11.92
N ALA A 104 -7.50 0.73 -12.87
CA ALA A 104 -6.53 1.83 -12.81
C ALA A 104 -7.20 3.22 -12.86
N GLU A 105 -8.18 3.42 -13.74
CA GLU A 105 -8.95 4.67 -13.80
C GLU A 105 -9.76 4.91 -12.52
N ALA A 106 -10.36 3.86 -11.96
CA ALA A 106 -11.10 3.94 -10.72
C ALA A 106 -10.18 4.23 -9.52
N ALA A 107 -8.97 3.66 -9.50
CA ALA A 107 -7.97 3.92 -8.47
C ALA A 107 -7.51 5.38 -8.47
N MET A 108 -7.25 5.94 -9.66
CA MET A 108 -6.91 7.37 -9.79
C MET A 108 -8.05 8.26 -9.28
N LYS A 109 -9.29 8.00 -9.69
CA LYS A 109 -10.46 8.78 -9.26
C LYS A 109 -10.74 8.65 -7.76
N ALA A 110 -10.52 7.47 -7.18
CA ALA A 110 -10.64 7.25 -5.75
C ALA A 110 -9.56 8.05 -4.99
N ALA A 111 -8.32 8.05 -5.46
CA ALA A 111 -7.24 8.85 -4.87
C ALA A 111 -7.52 10.35 -4.93
N GLU A 112 -7.96 10.87 -6.09
CA GLU A 112 -8.36 12.28 -6.24
C GLU A 112 -9.48 12.65 -5.27
N ALA A 113 -10.51 11.80 -5.13
CA ALA A 113 -11.61 12.02 -4.20
C ALA A 113 -11.15 12.01 -2.73
N ARG A 114 -10.23 11.10 -2.35
CA ARG A 114 -9.64 11.07 -1.00
C ARG A 114 -8.88 12.35 -0.69
N PHE A 115 -8.05 12.80 -1.62
CA PHE A 115 -7.28 14.02 -1.44
C PHE A 115 -8.16 15.27 -1.39
N GLU A 116 -9.18 15.38 -2.24
CA GLU A 116 -10.14 16.48 -2.16
C GLU A 116 -10.88 16.51 -0.81
N LEU A 117 -11.34 15.35 -0.33
CA LEU A 117 -11.99 15.23 0.98
C LEU A 117 -11.05 15.68 2.10
N SER A 118 -9.80 15.19 2.10
CA SER A 118 -8.79 15.53 3.11
C SER A 118 -8.48 17.03 3.12
N ALA A 119 -8.36 17.64 1.94
CA ALA A 119 -8.11 19.07 1.80
C ALA A 119 -9.28 19.91 2.35
N ARG A 120 -10.53 19.50 2.13
CA ARG A 120 -11.71 20.19 2.70
C ARG A 120 -11.83 20.04 4.22
N GLN A 121 -11.31 18.95 4.78
CA GLN A 121 -11.22 18.75 6.22
C GLN A 121 -10.06 19.53 6.86
N GLY A 122 -9.27 20.26 6.06
CA GLY A 122 -8.13 21.06 6.55
C GLY A 122 -6.85 20.26 6.73
N ASN A 123 -6.79 19.02 6.26
CA ASN A 123 -5.61 18.16 6.31
C ASN A 123 -5.27 17.67 4.89
N ASP A 124 -4.68 18.53 4.07
CA ASP A 124 -4.37 18.20 2.68
C ASP A 124 -3.27 17.14 2.58
N HIS A 125 -3.69 15.88 2.44
CA HIS A 125 -2.80 14.73 2.30
C HIS A 125 -1.95 14.80 1.03
N ARG A 126 -2.40 15.55 0.01
CA ARG A 126 -1.63 15.74 -1.22
C ARG A 126 -0.38 16.58 -0.97
N ALA A 127 -0.42 17.50 -0.02
CA ALA A 127 0.75 18.32 0.34
C ALA A 127 1.77 17.58 1.22
N THR A 128 1.46 16.36 1.67
CA THR A 128 2.35 15.59 2.55
C THR A 128 3.52 15.01 1.74
N PRO A 129 4.79 15.14 2.22
CA PRO A 129 5.93 14.59 1.51
C PRO A 129 5.78 13.08 1.21
N GLY A 130 6.14 12.68 -0.01
CA GLY A 130 5.99 11.31 -0.51
C GLY A 130 4.63 10.99 -1.16
N SER A 131 3.62 11.85 -1.03
CA SER A 131 2.32 11.70 -1.69
C SER A 131 2.42 11.73 -3.23
N ASP A 132 3.38 12.49 -3.77
CA ASP A 132 3.62 12.62 -5.21
C ASP A 132 3.92 11.27 -5.86
N ARG A 133 4.61 10.39 -5.13
CA ARG A 133 4.91 9.02 -5.58
C ARG A 133 3.65 8.18 -5.73
N ILE A 134 2.65 8.37 -4.87
CA ILE A 134 1.35 7.69 -4.97
C ILE A 134 0.68 8.09 -6.29
N ILE A 135 0.58 9.39 -6.56
CA ILE A 135 -0.05 9.91 -7.78
C ILE A 135 0.71 9.46 -9.04
N GLU A 136 2.05 9.54 -9.01
CA GLU A 136 2.85 9.13 -10.17
C GLU A 136 2.75 7.63 -10.41
N SER A 137 2.75 6.79 -9.36
CA SER A 137 2.56 5.35 -9.51
C SER A 137 1.18 4.99 -10.07
N LEU A 138 0.11 5.66 -9.62
CA LEU A 138 -1.23 5.48 -10.18
C LEU A 138 -1.30 5.92 -11.66
N ARG A 139 -0.63 7.03 -12.00
CA ARG A 139 -0.53 7.52 -13.37
C ARG A 139 0.25 6.55 -14.25
N ASP A 140 1.34 5.97 -13.75
CA ASP A 140 2.14 4.96 -14.41
C ASP A 140 1.32 3.69 -14.68
N SER A 141 0.58 3.20 -13.68
CA SER A 141 -0.33 2.06 -13.85
C SER A 141 -1.34 2.31 -14.97
N ARG A 142 -1.94 3.50 -15.03
CA ARG A 142 -2.88 3.89 -16.08
C ARG A 142 -2.20 3.98 -17.46
N ARG A 143 -0.99 4.56 -17.53
CA ARG A 143 -0.21 4.67 -18.77
C ARG A 143 0.17 3.27 -19.30
N ASN A 144 0.57 2.38 -18.41
CA ASN A 144 0.91 1.00 -18.71
C ASN A 144 -0.28 0.24 -19.30
N GLY A 145 -1.48 0.42 -18.75
CA GLY A 145 -2.69 -0.18 -19.28
C GLY A 145 -3.06 0.35 -20.67
N TRP A 146 -2.97 1.67 -20.90
CA TRP A 146 -3.20 2.26 -22.23
C TRP A 146 -2.17 1.83 -23.27
N LEU A 147 -0.90 1.69 -22.87
CA LEU A 147 0.17 1.16 -23.73
C LEU A 147 -0.15 -0.29 -24.17
N GLN A 148 -0.61 -1.15 -23.25
CA GLN A 148 -1.02 -2.52 -23.57
C GLN A 148 -2.21 -2.57 -24.53
N ILE A 149 -3.23 -1.73 -24.33
CA ILE A 149 -4.38 -1.66 -25.24
C ILE A 149 -3.93 -1.21 -26.62
N THR A 150 -3.06 -0.20 -26.70
CA THR A 150 -2.55 0.35 -27.96
C THR A 150 -1.72 -0.68 -28.72
N LEU A 151 -0.81 -1.37 -28.03
CA LEU A 151 -0.01 -2.46 -28.59
C LEU A 151 -0.90 -3.62 -29.05
N GLY A 152 -1.92 -3.99 -28.26
CA GLY A 152 -2.86 -5.04 -28.63
C GLY A 152 -3.67 -4.69 -29.88
N LEU A 153 -4.20 -3.46 -29.96
CA LEU A 153 -4.88 -2.97 -31.17
C LEU A 153 -3.94 -2.95 -32.37
N PHE A 154 -2.69 -2.53 -32.19
CA PHE A 154 -1.70 -2.52 -33.26
C PHE A 154 -1.35 -3.93 -33.75
N ALA A 155 -1.18 -4.90 -32.84
CA ALA A 155 -0.95 -6.30 -33.20
C ALA A 155 -2.14 -6.90 -33.97
N ILE A 156 -3.38 -6.66 -33.50
CA ILE A 156 -4.60 -7.08 -34.20
C ILE A 156 -4.70 -6.40 -35.57
N GLY A 157 -4.32 -5.12 -35.65
CA GLY A 157 -4.22 -4.37 -36.90
C GLY A 157 -3.26 -5.01 -37.88
N MET A 158 -2.07 -5.43 -37.43
CA MET A 158 -1.09 -6.12 -38.27
C MET A 158 -1.55 -7.52 -38.71
N MET A 159 -2.19 -8.28 -37.81
CA MET A 159 -2.83 -9.56 -38.18
C MET A 159 -3.92 -9.35 -39.23
N THR A 160 -4.72 -8.29 -39.10
CA THR A 160 -5.75 -7.95 -40.08
C THR A 160 -5.13 -7.49 -41.40
N PHE A 161 -4.06 -6.69 -41.34
CA PHE A 161 -3.32 -6.24 -42.51
C PHE A 161 -2.75 -7.41 -43.32
N SER A 162 -2.30 -8.48 -42.64
CA SER A 162 -1.81 -9.69 -43.32
C SER A 162 -2.86 -10.26 -44.29
N ILE A 163 -4.15 -10.22 -43.95
CA ILE A 163 -5.24 -10.78 -44.77
C ILE A 163 -5.35 -10.11 -46.15
N PHE A 164 -4.97 -8.83 -46.27
CA PHE A 164 -4.97 -8.13 -47.56
C PHE A 164 -3.82 -8.52 -48.47
N ASN A 165 -2.85 -9.31 -47.98
CA ASN A 165 -1.67 -9.72 -48.72
C ASN A 165 -1.77 -11.19 -49.13
N GLU A 166 -1.08 -11.55 -50.21
CA GLU A 166 -0.96 -12.95 -50.62
C GLU A 166 -0.30 -13.78 -49.51
N LYS A 167 -0.86 -14.95 -49.23
CA LYS A 167 -0.37 -15.86 -48.19
C LYS A 167 1.08 -16.24 -48.48
N ALA A 168 1.91 -16.27 -47.43
CA ALA A 168 3.36 -16.53 -47.50
C ALA A 168 4.20 -15.52 -48.30
N SER A 169 3.62 -14.40 -48.76
CA SER A 169 4.40 -13.27 -49.28
C SER A 169 5.27 -12.63 -48.19
N ILE A 170 6.25 -11.82 -48.60
CA ILE A 170 7.09 -11.06 -47.67
C ILE A 170 6.24 -10.14 -46.79
N SER A 171 5.28 -9.41 -47.37
CA SER A 171 4.38 -8.50 -46.64
C SER A 171 3.51 -9.25 -45.62
N TRP A 172 3.00 -10.43 -45.98
CA TRP A 172 2.27 -11.32 -45.07
C TRP A 172 3.13 -11.72 -43.88
N ASN A 173 4.32 -12.26 -44.14
CA ASN A 173 5.22 -12.75 -43.10
C ASN A 173 5.71 -11.62 -42.19
N MET A 174 6.02 -10.44 -42.74
CA MET A 174 6.45 -9.27 -41.95
C MET A 174 5.32 -8.76 -41.06
N ALA A 175 4.08 -8.70 -41.56
CA ALA A 175 2.93 -8.28 -40.77
C ALA A 175 2.70 -9.20 -39.57
N LEU A 176 2.75 -10.52 -39.79
CA LEU A 176 2.61 -11.50 -38.72
C LEU A 176 3.81 -11.50 -37.77
N LEU A 177 5.04 -11.30 -38.25
CA LEU A 177 6.23 -11.21 -37.40
C LEU A 177 6.15 -9.99 -36.46
N ILE A 178 5.68 -8.84 -36.95
CA ILE A 178 5.44 -7.66 -36.10
C ILE A 178 4.40 -7.99 -35.01
N ALA A 179 3.28 -8.63 -35.39
CA ALA A 179 2.28 -9.06 -34.42
C ALA A 179 2.84 -10.05 -33.39
N MET A 180 3.72 -10.98 -33.79
CA MET A 180 4.39 -11.91 -32.90
C MET A 180 5.28 -11.21 -31.87
N VAL A 181 6.14 -10.29 -32.31
CA VAL A 181 7.04 -9.54 -31.43
C VAL A 181 6.24 -8.72 -30.42
N ILE A 182 5.18 -8.05 -30.87
CA ILE A 182 4.29 -7.30 -29.98
C ILE A 182 3.62 -8.25 -28.97
N GLY A 183 3.07 -9.38 -29.42
CA GLY A 183 2.42 -10.37 -28.53
C GLY A 183 3.36 -10.88 -27.44
N LEU A 184 4.61 -11.19 -27.79
CA LEU A 184 5.61 -11.63 -26.82
C LEU A 184 5.98 -10.50 -25.85
N GLY A 185 6.19 -9.28 -26.35
CA GLY A 185 6.45 -8.10 -25.51
C GLY A 185 5.30 -7.81 -24.54
N MET A 186 4.05 -7.92 -24.99
CA MET A 186 2.86 -7.79 -24.15
C MET A 186 2.81 -8.85 -23.05
N SER A 187 3.18 -10.11 -23.35
CA SER A 187 3.21 -11.17 -22.34
C SER A 187 4.21 -10.89 -21.22
N VAL A 188 5.40 -10.41 -21.56
CA VAL A 188 6.42 -10.04 -20.56
C VAL A 188 5.94 -8.87 -19.72
N HIS A 189 5.48 -7.80 -20.38
CA HIS A 189 5.08 -6.58 -19.69
C HIS A 189 3.83 -6.78 -18.81
N THR A 190 2.85 -7.58 -19.21
CA THR A 190 1.66 -7.87 -18.37
C THR A 190 2.00 -8.65 -17.11
N ARG A 191 3.11 -9.40 -17.09
CA ARG A 191 3.63 -10.04 -15.86
C ARG A 191 4.34 -9.04 -14.95
N MET A 192 5.11 -8.11 -15.53
CA MET A 192 5.81 -7.07 -14.76
C MET A 192 4.83 -6.09 -14.09
N THR A 193 3.69 -5.80 -14.71
CA THR A 193 2.67 -4.88 -14.16
C THR A 193 1.55 -5.58 -13.40
N MET A 194 1.83 -6.76 -12.83
CA MET A 194 0.81 -7.53 -12.11
C MET A 194 0.53 -6.96 -10.71
N ASP A 195 1.56 -6.40 -10.06
CA ASP A 195 1.44 -5.82 -8.71
C ASP A 195 0.52 -4.59 -8.70
N ASP A 196 0.52 -3.81 -9.78
CA ASP A 196 -0.44 -2.72 -9.99
C ASP A 196 -1.89 -3.20 -9.87
N VAL A 197 -2.21 -4.37 -10.43
CA VAL A 197 -3.57 -4.94 -10.41
C VAL A 197 -3.96 -5.37 -9.01
N LEU A 198 -3.01 -5.95 -8.28
CA LEU A 198 -3.21 -6.35 -6.90
C LEU A 198 -3.53 -5.12 -6.03
N ASN A 199 -2.78 -4.03 -6.20
CA ASN A 199 -3.01 -2.78 -5.47
C ASN A 199 -4.41 -2.20 -5.73
N HIS A 200 -4.93 -2.32 -6.96
CA HIS A 200 -6.29 -1.87 -7.29
C HIS A 200 -7.38 -2.68 -6.56
N ALA A 201 -7.11 -3.93 -6.20
CA ALA A 201 -8.05 -4.81 -5.48
C ALA A 201 -7.98 -4.66 -3.95
N ASP A 202 -6.97 -3.94 -3.47
CA ASP A 202 -6.55 -3.95 -2.07
C ASP A 202 -7.34 -2.97 -1.19
N ALA A 203 -7.48 -3.29 0.10
CA ALA A 203 -8.05 -2.42 1.12
C ALA A 203 -7.11 -1.29 1.57
N LEU A 204 -5.79 -1.47 1.40
CA LEU A 204 -4.75 -0.47 1.72
C LEU A 204 -4.06 0.03 0.44
N PRO A 205 -4.77 0.72 -0.47
CA PRO A 205 -4.34 0.94 -1.85
C PRO A 205 -3.06 1.76 -2.00
N PHE A 206 -2.70 2.56 -0.99
CA PHE A 206 -1.53 3.45 -1.06
C PHE A 206 -0.33 2.92 -0.28
N LEU A 207 -0.50 1.89 0.55
CA LEU A 207 0.58 1.38 1.42
C LEU A 207 1.82 0.99 0.61
N ALA A 208 1.64 0.27 -0.51
CA ALA A 208 2.77 -0.12 -1.37
C ALA A 208 3.28 1.00 -2.29
N LEU A 209 2.49 2.06 -2.49
CA LEU A 209 2.79 3.15 -3.42
C LEU A 209 3.51 4.31 -2.73
N TYR A 210 3.28 4.45 -1.43
CA TYR A 210 3.89 5.47 -0.61
C TYR A 210 5.33 5.11 -0.26
N ALA A 211 6.17 6.14 -0.23
CA ALA A 211 7.51 6.06 0.31
C ALA A 211 7.76 7.32 1.14
N PRO A 212 8.02 7.19 2.45
CA PRO A 212 8.31 8.34 3.29
C PRO A 212 9.63 8.97 2.85
N THR A 213 9.64 10.29 2.68
CA THR A 213 10.86 11.06 2.37
C THR A 213 11.55 11.60 3.61
N HIS A 214 10.90 11.49 4.77
CA HIS A 214 11.43 11.90 6.06
C HIS A 214 11.42 10.71 7.01
N HIS A 215 12.58 10.41 7.56
CA HIS A 215 12.70 9.47 8.68
C HIS A 215 12.77 10.27 9.98
N PRO A 216 11.91 9.99 10.98
CA PRO A 216 12.01 10.63 12.28
C PRO A 216 13.37 10.29 12.92
N THR A 217 14.05 11.31 13.44
CA THR A 217 15.39 11.20 14.05
C THR A 217 15.38 10.56 15.44
N GLY A 218 14.21 10.46 16.07
CA GLY A 218 13.97 9.75 17.32
C GLY A 218 12.67 8.96 17.21
N ILE A 219 12.76 7.66 17.45
CA ILE A 219 11.65 6.73 17.33
C ILE A 219 11.31 6.27 18.75
N THR A 220 10.51 7.08 19.45
CA THR A 220 9.96 6.74 20.76
C THR A 220 8.45 6.98 20.71
N PRO A 221 7.61 5.95 20.89
CA PRO A 221 7.91 4.51 20.98
C PRO A 221 8.47 3.89 19.69
N ALA A 222 9.24 2.80 19.78
CA ALA A 222 10.06 2.27 18.68
C ALA A 222 9.27 1.71 17.47
N ILE A 223 8.55 0.60 17.65
CA ILE A 223 7.95 -0.15 16.54
C ILE A 223 6.73 0.58 15.98
N SER A 224 5.87 1.09 16.86
CA SER A 224 4.64 1.80 16.52
C SER A 224 4.90 3.09 15.75
N SER A 225 5.86 3.91 16.18
CA SER A 225 6.19 5.14 15.44
C SER A 225 6.95 4.84 14.14
N LEU A 226 7.73 3.76 14.09
CA LEU A 226 8.31 3.28 12.84
C LEU A 226 7.21 2.89 11.84
N ILE A 227 6.22 2.09 12.28
CA ILE A 227 5.08 1.70 11.43
C ILE A 227 4.36 2.94 10.94
N ARG A 228 3.97 3.84 11.85
CA ARG A 228 3.29 5.10 11.52
C ARG A 228 4.07 5.93 10.50
N ALA A 229 5.40 6.01 10.62
CA ALA A 229 6.24 6.76 9.70
C ALA A 229 6.26 6.19 8.28
N HIS A 230 5.91 4.92 8.08
CA HIS A 230 5.84 4.26 6.78
C HIS A 230 4.39 4.09 6.28
N LEU A 231 3.39 4.61 6.99
CA LEU A 231 2.02 4.68 6.50
C LEU A 231 1.85 5.86 5.56
N ASP A 232 1.03 5.69 4.52
CA ASP A 232 0.62 6.81 3.68
C ASP A 232 -0.19 7.85 4.50
N PRO A 233 -0.29 9.11 4.04
CA PRO A 233 -0.90 10.17 4.83
C PRO A 233 -2.36 9.90 5.24
N VAL A 234 -3.12 9.16 4.41
CA VAL A 234 -4.50 8.78 4.70
C VAL A 234 -4.52 7.75 5.82
N LEU A 235 -3.74 6.67 5.68
CA LEU A 235 -3.65 5.62 6.70
C LEU A 235 -3.04 6.13 8.01
N ALA A 236 -2.09 7.07 7.96
CA ALA A 236 -1.48 7.66 9.15
C ALA A 236 -2.51 8.44 9.99
N GLY A 237 -3.42 9.18 9.36
CA GLY A 237 -4.50 9.89 10.07
C GLY A 237 -5.51 8.93 10.72
N GLU A 238 -5.86 7.84 10.02
CA GLU A 238 -6.71 6.78 10.57
C GLU A 238 -6.02 6.03 11.71
N TRP A 239 -4.71 5.79 11.59
CA TRP A 239 -3.88 5.17 12.61
C TRP A 239 -3.87 6.00 13.90
N ASP A 240 -3.73 7.32 13.81
CA ASP A 240 -3.75 8.20 14.97
C ASP A 240 -5.09 8.17 15.72
N THR A 241 -6.18 8.10 14.97
CA THR A 241 -7.53 8.02 15.55
C THR A 241 -7.76 6.67 16.22
N TRP A 242 -7.36 5.58 15.55
CA TRP A 242 -7.51 4.23 16.06
C TRP A 242 -6.60 3.97 17.28
N SER A 243 -5.32 4.31 17.20
CA SER A 243 -4.36 4.12 18.30
C SER A 243 -4.78 4.88 19.56
N ARG A 244 -5.31 6.10 19.42
CA ARG A 244 -5.86 6.85 20.55
C ARG A 244 -7.01 6.11 21.22
N ARG A 245 -7.94 5.57 20.44
CA ARG A 245 -9.09 4.79 20.95
C ARG A 245 -8.63 3.53 21.69
N VAL A 246 -7.69 2.79 21.11
CA VAL A 246 -7.11 1.59 21.76
C VAL A 246 -6.52 1.95 23.12
N CYS A 247 -5.74 3.03 23.18
CA CYS A 247 -5.11 3.49 24.43
C CYS A 247 -6.12 4.04 25.46
N GLU A 248 -7.27 4.57 25.03
CA GLU A 248 -8.34 5.02 25.92
C GLU A 248 -9.10 3.86 26.57
N THR A 249 -9.17 2.70 25.90
CA THR A 249 -9.83 1.48 26.40
C THR A 249 -8.89 0.53 27.14
N ALA A 250 -7.58 0.76 27.07
CA ALA A 250 -6.57 -0.08 27.70
C ALA A 250 -6.44 0.18 29.21
N ASN A 251 -5.64 -0.65 29.88
CA ASN A 251 -5.35 -0.51 31.31
C ASN A 251 -4.82 0.91 31.62
N PRO A 252 -5.48 1.68 32.51
CA PRO A 252 -5.10 3.05 32.84
C PRO A 252 -3.74 3.17 33.55
N GLU A 253 -3.18 2.08 34.08
CA GLU A 253 -1.86 2.07 34.71
C GLU A 253 -0.71 2.12 33.70
N MET A 254 -0.96 1.74 32.44
CA MET A 254 0.06 1.71 31.38
C MET A 254 0.10 3.02 30.61
N SER A 255 1.30 3.42 30.16
CA SER A 255 1.41 4.57 29.27
C SER A 255 0.85 4.25 27.88
N LYS A 256 0.33 5.26 27.17
CA LYS A 256 -0.25 5.07 25.81
C LYS A 256 0.75 4.44 24.83
N ASP A 257 2.00 4.87 24.92
CA ASP A 257 3.09 4.39 24.08
C ASP A 257 3.40 2.92 24.37
N GLU A 258 3.39 2.53 25.64
CA GLU A 258 3.62 1.16 26.08
C GLU A 258 2.50 0.20 25.66
N VAL A 259 1.25 0.63 25.74
CA VAL A 259 0.09 -0.16 25.26
C VAL A 259 0.24 -0.50 23.79
N LEU A 260 0.55 0.52 22.97
CA LEU A 260 0.65 0.35 21.52
C LEU A 260 1.89 -0.46 21.13
N GLU A 261 3.04 -0.22 21.77
CA GLU A 261 4.24 -1.06 21.57
C GLU A 261 3.99 -2.51 21.93
N ARG A 262 3.40 -2.77 23.10
CA ARG A 262 3.13 -4.13 23.57
C ARG A 262 2.19 -4.86 22.62
N LEU A 263 1.12 -4.19 22.15
CA LEU A 263 0.20 -4.75 21.15
C LEU A 263 0.93 -5.15 19.87
N ILE A 264 1.71 -4.25 19.29
CA ILE A 264 2.40 -4.49 18.02
C ILE A 264 3.49 -5.54 18.18
N LEU A 265 4.23 -5.52 19.29
CA LEU A 265 5.25 -6.51 19.61
C LEU A 265 4.63 -7.91 19.73
N LEU A 266 3.50 -8.07 20.42
CA LEU A 266 2.81 -9.35 20.53
C LEU A 266 2.36 -9.86 19.15
N LEU A 267 1.82 -8.97 18.29
CA LEU A 267 1.46 -9.32 16.92
C LEU A 267 2.69 -9.78 16.11
N TYR A 268 3.80 -9.07 16.24
CA TYR A 268 5.07 -9.43 15.61
C TYR A 268 5.60 -10.80 16.10
N LEU A 269 5.57 -11.04 17.41
CA LEU A 269 6.02 -12.30 18.03
C LEU A 269 5.15 -13.49 17.63
N GLN A 270 3.86 -13.26 17.41
CA GLN A 270 2.97 -14.29 16.89
C GLN A 270 3.30 -14.63 15.44
N GLU A 271 3.54 -13.63 14.59
CA GLU A 271 3.90 -13.85 13.19
C GLU A 271 5.27 -14.51 13.02
N SER A 272 6.22 -14.23 13.93
CA SER A 272 7.52 -14.91 13.96
C SER A 272 7.47 -16.33 14.51
N GLY A 273 6.31 -16.79 14.99
CA GLY A 273 6.10 -18.13 15.55
C GLY A 273 6.59 -18.28 17.00
N ALA A 274 7.00 -17.19 17.65
CA ALA A 274 7.52 -17.22 19.01
C ALA A 274 6.44 -17.18 20.08
N LEU A 275 5.27 -16.64 19.76
CA LEU A 275 4.10 -16.62 20.64
C LEU A 275 3.01 -17.55 20.09
N PRO A 276 2.67 -18.65 20.79
CA PRO A 276 1.57 -19.53 20.40
C PRO A 276 0.22 -18.78 20.38
N GLU A 277 -0.65 -19.12 19.43
CA GLU A 277 -1.96 -18.47 19.28
C GLU A 277 -2.85 -18.64 20.52
N GLU A 278 -2.71 -19.74 21.24
CA GLU A 278 -3.42 -20.02 22.50
C GLU A 278 -3.07 -19.00 23.60
N LYS A 279 -1.82 -18.54 23.65
CA LYS A 279 -1.34 -17.56 24.63
C LYS A 279 -1.61 -16.12 24.22
N MET A 280 -1.82 -15.87 22.94
CA MET A 280 -2.04 -14.51 22.42
C MET A 280 -3.26 -13.83 23.06
N GLN A 281 -4.37 -14.57 23.22
CA GLN A 281 -5.57 -14.00 23.83
C GLN A 281 -5.39 -13.67 25.31
N SER A 282 -4.64 -14.49 26.06
CA SER A 282 -4.36 -14.18 27.47
C SER A 282 -3.45 -12.97 27.60
N GLU A 283 -2.37 -12.89 26.82
CA GLU A 283 -1.41 -11.77 26.84
C GLU A 283 -2.05 -10.43 26.47
N LEU A 284 -2.88 -10.41 25.43
CA LEU A 284 -3.61 -9.19 25.04
C LEU A 284 -4.67 -8.82 26.10
N GLY A 285 -5.32 -9.82 26.70
CA GLY A 285 -6.34 -9.62 27.74
C GLY A 285 -5.80 -9.08 29.07
N GLU A 286 -4.48 -9.09 29.30
CA GLU A 286 -3.88 -8.48 30.50
C GLU A 286 -3.98 -6.95 30.51
N PHE A 287 -4.00 -6.32 29.34
CA PHE A 287 -3.95 -4.86 29.22
C PHE A 287 -5.01 -4.26 28.29
N LEU A 288 -5.70 -5.08 27.49
CA LEU A 288 -6.81 -4.67 26.64
C LEU A 288 -8.13 -5.26 27.13
N ASP A 289 -9.18 -4.45 27.08
CA ASP A 289 -10.53 -4.90 27.40
C ASP A 289 -11.15 -5.74 26.26
N GLN A 290 -12.26 -6.42 26.56
CA GLN A 290 -12.95 -7.25 25.56
C GLN A 290 -13.48 -6.44 24.37
N THR A 291 -13.78 -5.15 24.57
CA THR A 291 -14.22 -4.23 23.52
C THR A 291 -13.11 -4.03 22.48
N CYS A 292 -11.91 -3.68 22.94
CA CYS A 292 -10.74 -3.49 22.10
C CYS A 292 -10.33 -4.80 21.40
N LEU A 293 -10.38 -5.93 22.10
CA LEU A 293 -10.10 -7.24 21.51
C LEU A 293 -11.08 -7.58 20.37
N ASN A 294 -12.35 -7.20 20.50
CA ASN A 294 -13.34 -7.38 19.44
C ASN A 294 -13.11 -6.41 18.28
N ASP A 295 -12.72 -5.15 18.57
CA ASP A 295 -12.35 -4.17 17.55
C ASP A 295 -11.16 -4.67 16.71
N LEU A 296 -10.09 -5.17 17.35
CA LEU A 296 -8.93 -5.79 16.68
C LEU A 296 -9.27 -6.97 15.76
N ARG A 297 -10.42 -7.63 15.98
CA ARG A 297 -10.88 -8.73 15.12
C ARG A 297 -11.71 -8.25 13.94
N GLN A 298 -12.46 -7.17 14.10
CA GLN A 298 -13.51 -6.75 13.16
C GLN A 298 -13.25 -5.39 12.50
N HIS A 299 -12.25 -4.63 12.94
CA HIS A 299 -11.97 -3.31 12.41
C HIS A 299 -11.65 -3.38 10.91
N HIS A 300 -12.30 -2.52 10.15
CA HIS A 300 -12.21 -2.51 8.70
C HIS A 300 -10.80 -2.19 8.16
N LEU A 301 -10.01 -1.37 8.89
CA LEU A 301 -8.64 -0.98 8.50
C LEU A 301 -7.52 -1.55 9.39
N PHE A 302 -7.82 -1.88 10.65
CA PHE A 302 -6.81 -2.17 11.70
C PHE A 302 -7.16 -3.48 12.42
N ASN A 303 -7.60 -4.47 11.65
CA ASN A 303 -7.71 -5.82 12.18
C ASN A 303 -6.33 -6.48 12.23
N ARG A 304 -6.23 -7.61 12.93
CA ARG A 304 -4.99 -8.40 13.03
C ARG A 304 -4.29 -8.60 11.68
N GLY A 305 -5.01 -8.96 10.62
CA GLY A 305 -4.40 -9.22 9.30
C GLY A 305 -3.79 -7.97 8.66
N THR A 306 -4.47 -6.83 8.73
CA THR A 306 -3.94 -5.57 8.19
C THR A 306 -2.80 -5.02 9.04
N LEU A 307 -2.86 -5.15 10.37
CA LEU A 307 -1.77 -4.77 11.27
C LEU A 307 -0.50 -5.59 11.01
N LEU A 308 -0.62 -6.92 10.85
CA LEU A 308 0.49 -7.78 10.47
C LEU A 308 1.10 -7.38 9.12
N ARG A 309 0.26 -7.00 8.17
CA ARG A 309 0.74 -6.49 6.88
C ARG A 309 1.45 -5.14 7.00
N MET A 310 0.99 -4.24 7.88
CA MET A 310 1.69 -2.98 8.17
C MET A 310 3.05 -3.23 8.84
N ILE A 311 3.12 -4.18 9.77
CA ILE A 311 4.39 -4.63 10.39
C ILE A 311 5.33 -5.19 9.32
N ALA A 312 4.85 -6.06 8.44
CA ALA A 312 5.64 -6.63 7.35
C ALA A 312 6.13 -5.55 6.37
N HIS A 313 5.29 -4.56 6.09
CA HIS A 313 5.65 -3.41 5.25
C HIS A 313 6.76 -2.58 5.91
N ALA A 314 6.61 -2.20 7.18
CA ALA A 314 7.64 -1.47 7.94
C ALA A 314 8.95 -2.27 8.03
N LYS A 315 8.86 -3.59 8.21
CA LYS A 315 10.02 -4.50 8.20
C LYS A 315 10.75 -4.56 6.86
N ALA A 316 10.01 -4.51 5.75
CA ALA A 316 10.60 -4.48 4.42
C ALA A 316 11.36 -3.16 4.17
N TRP A 317 10.85 -2.04 4.68
CA TRP A 317 11.51 -0.74 4.59
C TRP A 317 12.70 -0.60 5.54
N GLN A 318 12.56 -1.06 6.78
CA GLN A 318 13.53 -0.86 7.85
C GLN A 318 13.86 -2.19 8.55
N PRO A 319 14.57 -3.10 7.87
CA PRO A 319 14.89 -4.42 8.40
C PRO A 319 15.84 -4.35 9.60
N GLY A 320 16.59 -3.25 9.76
CA GLY A 320 17.55 -3.06 10.85
C GLY A 320 16.92 -3.20 12.24
N LEU A 321 15.83 -2.47 12.51
CA LEU A 321 15.12 -2.54 13.79
C LEU A 321 14.67 -3.98 14.12
N PHE A 322 14.09 -4.67 13.15
CA PHE A 322 13.56 -6.03 13.36
C PHE A 322 14.66 -7.08 13.56
N ARG A 323 15.87 -6.86 13.02
CA ARG A 323 17.04 -7.69 13.30
C ARG A 323 17.51 -7.51 14.75
N VAL A 324 17.57 -6.28 15.25
CA VAL A 324 17.85 -6.01 16.67
C VAL A 324 16.81 -6.69 17.55
N LEU A 325 15.52 -6.50 17.26
CA LEU A 325 14.43 -7.13 18.02
C LEU A 325 14.54 -8.66 18.04
N ALA A 326 14.84 -9.29 16.90
CA ALA A 326 14.99 -10.73 16.81
C ALA A 326 16.18 -11.25 17.64
N ARG A 327 17.31 -10.52 17.69
CA ARG A 327 18.46 -10.87 18.53
C ARG A 327 18.17 -10.66 20.02
N LEU A 328 17.57 -9.53 20.38
CA LEU A 328 17.12 -9.27 21.75
C LEU A 328 16.23 -10.40 22.25
N GLN A 329 15.30 -10.83 21.41
CA GLN A 329 14.39 -11.94 21.70
C GLN A 329 15.11 -13.28 21.82
N GLY A 330 15.95 -13.65 20.85
CA GLY A 330 16.70 -14.91 20.89
C GLY A 330 17.54 -15.04 22.16
N ASP A 331 18.23 -13.96 22.50
CA ASP A 331 19.05 -13.90 23.70
C ASP A 331 18.23 -13.99 24.99
N LEU A 332 17.05 -13.36 25.05
CA LEU A 332 16.10 -13.51 26.17
C LEU A 332 15.65 -14.96 26.36
N LEU A 333 15.46 -15.71 25.28
CA LEU A 333 15.05 -17.11 25.32
C LEU A 333 16.20 -18.04 25.71
N ASP A 334 17.42 -17.78 25.21
CA ASP A 334 18.57 -18.66 25.38
C ASP A 334 19.39 -18.38 26.66
N HIS A 335 19.43 -17.12 27.12
CA HIS A 335 20.40 -16.66 28.13
C HIS A 335 19.80 -15.76 29.23
N ALA A 336 18.52 -15.90 29.55
CA ALA A 336 17.79 -15.05 30.52
C ALA A 336 18.53 -14.78 31.84
N GLN A 337 19.27 -15.76 32.38
CA GLN A 337 20.03 -15.62 33.63
C GLN A 337 21.34 -14.83 33.46
N VAL A 338 22.09 -15.05 32.39
CA VAL A 338 23.37 -14.34 32.13
C VAL A 338 23.11 -12.88 31.79
N ILE A 339 22.03 -12.63 31.05
CA ILE A 339 21.58 -11.29 30.69
C ILE A 339 21.19 -10.50 31.94
N ALA A 340 20.50 -11.11 32.90
CA ALA A 340 20.11 -10.48 34.16
C ALA A 340 21.30 -10.15 35.08
N ASP A 341 22.39 -10.92 35.00
CA ASP A 341 23.61 -10.67 35.77
C ASP A 341 24.43 -9.49 35.21
N GLU A 342 24.34 -9.25 33.89
CA GLU A 342 24.91 -8.06 33.24
C GLU A 342 23.96 -6.87 33.39
N GLY A 343 24.28 -5.96 34.31
CA GLY A 343 23.41 -4.84 34.67
C GLY A 343 22.99 -3.88 33.54
N TRP A 344 23.57 -3.98 32.35
CA TRP A 344 23.16 -3.25 31.15
C TRP A 344 23.42 -4.11 29.90
N ARG A 345 22.64 -3.87 28.85
CA ARG A 345 22.82 -4.51 27.54
C ARG A 345 22.73 -3.47 26.43
N LEU A 346 23.64 -3.56 25.47
CA LEU A 346 23.66 -2.77 24.25
C LEU A 346 23.66 -3.70 23.04
N ASP A 347 22.77 -3.46 22.08
CA ASP A 347 22.82 -4.06 20.75
C ASP A 347 22.74 -2.94 19.71
N VAL A 348 23.40 -3.16 18.58
CA VAL A 348 23.52 -2.19 17.49
C VAL A 348 23.30 -2.91 16.18
N GLU A 349 22.51 -2.31 15.30
CA GLU A 349 22.41 -2.73 13.91
C GLU A 349 22.70 -1.55 13.00
N PHE A 350 23.61 -1.76 12.06
CA PHE A 350 23.89 -0.84 10.99
C PHE A 350 23.75 -1.57 9.67
N GLU A 351 23.20 -0.90 8.67
CA GLU A 351 22.98 -1.52 7.36
C GLU A 351 24.28 -1.62 6.57
N ASN A 352 24.57 -2.82 6.06
CA ASN A 352 25.78 -3.08 5.28
C ASN A 352 25.77 -2.40 3.90
N VAL A 353 24.60 -1.99 3.42
CA VAL A 353 24.40 -1.38 2.11
C VAL A 353 23.44 -0.20 2.27
N CYS A 354 23.91 1.00 1.93
CA CYS A 354 23.07 2.19 1.88
C CYS A 354 22.42 2.28 0.50
N PHE A 355 21.11 2.01 0.42
CA PHE A 355 20.34 2.33 -0.77
C PHE A 355 20.06 3.85 -0.78
N ASP A 356 20.17 4.49 -1.95
CA ASP A 356 19.91 5.92 -2.14
C ASP A 356 20.75 6.89 -1.27
N GLY A 357 21.92 6.43 -0.79
CA GLY A 357 22.84 7.24 0.01
C GLY A 357 22.39 7.49 1.44
N GLN A 358 21.36 6.79 1.91
CA GLN A 358 20.90 6.82 3.30
C GLN A 358 21.25 5.49 3.99
N GLY A 359 21.71 5.58 5.24
CA GLY A 359 22.01 4.42 6.07
C GLY A 359 21.34 4.58 7.43
N HIS A 360 20.77 3.49 7.94
CA HIS A 360 20.07 3.48 9.22
C HIS A 360 20.93 2.83 10.31
N LEU A 361 21.05 3.52 11.44
CA LEU A 361 21.71 3.03 12.64
C LEU A 361 20.66 2.85 13.74
N PHE A 362 20.48 1.62 14.19
CA PHE A 362 19.61 1.28 15.30
C PHE A 362 20.46 0.91 16.51
N ILE A 363 20.13 1.48 17.66
CA ILE A 363 20.81 1.21 18.92
C ILE A 363 19.74 0.84 19.95
N ALA A 364 19.80 -0.39 20.47
CA ALA A 364 18.97 -0.84 21.57
C ALA A 364 19.79 -0.84 22.85
N LEU A 365 19.36 -0.05 23.82
CA LEU A 365 19.95 0.01 25.14
C LEU A 365 18.93 -0.46 26.16
N ASN A 366 19.24 -1.53 26.89
CA ASN A 366 18.40 -2.05 27.96
C ASN A 366 19.13 -1.91 29.30
N ASN A 367 18.52 -1.16 30.22
CA ASN A 367 18.97 -1.09 31.60
C ASN A 367 18.25 -2.17 32.42
N GLN A 368 18.99 -3.15 32.89
CA GLN A 368 18.43 -4.28 33.65
C GLN A 368 18.51 -4.06 35.16
N ARG A 369 19.07 -2.94 35.59
CA ARG A 369 19.11 -2.55 37.00
C ARG A 369 17.86 -1.73 37.36
N PRO A 370 17.37 -1.86 38.60
CA PRO A 370 16.25 -1.05 39.08
C PRO A 370 16.59 0.44 39.21
N GLN A 371 17.87 0.81 39.20
CA GLN A 371 18.31 2.19 39.33
C GLN A 371 18.46 2.84 37.94
N PRO A 372 17.88 4.03 37.71
CA PRO A 372 18.07 4.77 36.47
C PRO A 372 19.54 5.16 36.31
N GLN A 373 20.11 4.92 35.12
CA GLN A 373 21.50 5.21 34.80
C GLN A 373 21.58 6.13 33.58
N ARG A 374 22.48 7.12 33.63
CA ARG A 374 22.75 8.00 32.48
C ARG A 374 23.90 7.40 31.66
N VAL A 375 23.66 7.21 30.37
CA VAL A 375 24.63 6.65 29.42
C VAL A 375 24.87 7.66 28.30
N SER A 376 26.13 7.81 27.88
CA SER A 376 26.52 8.58 26.69
C SER A 376 26.95 7.60 25.61
N ILE A 377 26.43 7.78 24.40
CA ILE A 377 26.73 6.92 23.26
C ILE A 377 27.44 7.79 22.23
N GLU A 378 28.68 7.43 21.89
CA GLU A 378 29.47 8.08 20.85
C GLU A 378 29.52 7.17 19.62
N VAL A 379 29.13 7.71 18.46
CA VAL A 379 29.12 7.00 17.19
C VAL A 379 30.26 7.53 16.33
N HIS A 380 31.25 6.68 16.06
CA HIS A 380 32.36 7.01 15.17
C HIS A 380 32.08 6.45 13.77
N VAL A 381 31.80 7.34 12.82
CA VAL A 381 31.62 6.96 11.41
C VAL A 381 32.95 7.16 10.67
N PRO A 382 33.50 6.14 9.99
CA PRO A 382 34.67 6.33 9.14
C PRO A 382 34.27 7.23 7.96
N GLY A 383 34.97 8.37 7.82
CA GLY A 383 34.75 9.36 6.76
C GLY A 383 35.34 8.94 5.42
#